data_AF-A0A2P5C0N0-F1
#
_entry.id   AF-A0A2P5C0N0-F1
#
_cell.length_a   1.000
_cell.length_b   1.000
_cell.length_c   1.000
_cell.angle_alpha   90.00
_cell.angle_beta   90.00
_cell.angle_gamma   90.00
#
_symmetry.space_group_name_H-M   'P 1'
#
loop_
_entity.id
_entity.type
_entity.pdbx_description
1 polymer ?
#
loop_
_entity_poly.entity_id
_entity_poly.type
_entity_poly.pdbx_seq_one_letter_code
_entity_poly.pdbx_strand_id
1 'polypeptide(L)'
;MFSESSPPLAWDTENNYTRNAVELFYEAASGACLPKKKVLHYLLEGTLASHVEDIGDDEKDAAEGSSHSISAGSSKWIKVNEKRTLHDVLKEPNFIIQGIPVFYVVSKNSGFYQKFKAGLWAPLS
;
A
#
# COMPACT_ATOMS: atom_id res chain seq x y z
N MET A 1 13.76 5.36 -10.68
CA MET A 1 14.22 4.20 -9.89
C MET A 1 14.66 3.05 -10.79
N PHE A 2 13.94 2.72 -11.87
CA PHE A 2 14.29 1.61 -12.78
C PHE A 2 14.55 2.06 -14.23
N SER A 3 15.03 3.28 -14.46
CA SER A 3 15.36 3.74 -15.82
C SER A 3 16.64 3.10 -16.32
N GLU A 4 16.85 3.07 -17.64
CA GLU A 4 18.11 2.58 -18.25
C GLU A 4 19.35 3.38 -17.79
N SER A 5 19.14 4.64 -17.42
CA SER A 5 20.16 5.52 -16.85
C SER A 5 20.33 5.37 -15.33
N SER A 6 19.50 4.57 -14.66
CA SER A 6 19.63 4.33 -13.22
C SER A 6 20.82 3.41 -12.95
N PRO A 7 21.57 3.59 -11.84
CA PRO A 7 22.60 2.64 -11.43
C PRO A 7 22.02 1.22 -11.29
N PRO A 8 22.81 0.17 -11.59
CA PRO A 8 22.35 -1.20 -11.43
C PRO A 8 22.03 -1.49 -9.96
N LEU A 9 20.99 -2.29 -9.73
CA LEU A 9 20.63 -2.72 -8.39
C LEU A 9 21.60 -3.81 -7.96
N ALA A 10 22.38 -3.56 -6.90
CA ALA A 10 23.45 -4.47 -6.47
C ALA A 10 22.97 -5.90 -6.13
N TRP A 11 21.68 -6.05 -5.79
CA TRP A 11 21.05 -7.33 -5.47
C TRP A 11 20.38 -8.01 -6.68
N ASP A 12 20.20 -7.30 -7.80
CA ASP A 12 19.53 -7.82 -9.00
C ASP A 12 20.56 -8.31 -10.02
N THR A 13 21.28 -9.37 -9.67
CA THR A 13 22.34 -9.95 -10.52
C THR A 13 21.83 -10.44 -11.87
N GLU A 14 20.54 -10.77 -11.95
CA GLU A 14 19.87 -11.26 -13.17
C GLU A 14 19.25 -10.13 -14.01
N ASN A 15 19.35 -8.87 -13.56
CA ASN A 15 18.75 -7.69 -14.22
C ASN A 15 17.25 -7.86 -14.51
N ASN A 16 16.52 -8.46 -13.56
CA ASN A 16 15.09 -8.69 -13.68
C ASN A 16 14.26 -7.42 -13.45
N TYR A 17 14.77 -6.43 -12.71
CA TYR A 17 14.05 -5.23 -12.29
C TYR A 17 14.30 -4.04 -13.22
N THR A 18 13.83 -4.17 -14.46
CA THR A 18 13.82 -3.08 -15.45
C THR A 18 12.47 -2.37 -15.48
N ARG A 19 12.42 -1.15 -16.03
CA ARG A 19 11.18 -0.36 -16.14
C ARG A 19 10.02 -1.14 -16.75
N ASN A 20 10.27 -1.96 -17.76
CA ASN A 20 9.23 -2.69 -18.50
C ASN A 20 8.83 -4.02 -17.83
N ALA A 21 9.67 -4.53 -16.93
CA ALA A 21 9.47 -5.80 -16.25
C ALA A 21 8.74 -5.65 -14.91
N VAL A 22 8.92 -4.53 -14.21
CA VAL A 22 8.33 -4.31 -12.89
C VAL A 22 6.84 -3.96 -12.96
N GLU A 23 6.11 -4.44 -11.95
CA GLU A 23 4.73 -4.07 -11.67
C GLU A 23 4.61 -3.61 -10.21
N LEU A 24 3.69 -2.69 -9.96
CA LEU A 24 3.46 -2.09 -8.64
C LEU A 24 2.18 -2.68 -8.02
N PHE A 25 2.23 -3.06 -6.75
CA PHE A 25 1.10 -3.65 -6.02
C PHE A 25 0.95 -3.02 -4.63
N TYR A 26 -0.27 -3.11 -4.08
CA TYR A 26 -0.52 -2.96 -2.65
C TYR A 26 -1.28 -4.18 -2.11
N GLU A 27 -1.27 -4.37 -0.80
CA GLU A 27 -2.03 -5.42 -0.14
C GLU A 27 -3.42 -4.89 0.22
N ALA A 28 -4.49 -5.50 -0.32
CA ALA A 28 -5.86 -5.15 0.03
C ALA A 28 -6.18 -5.59 1.46
N ALA A 29 -6.94 -4.75 2.16
CA ALA A 29 -7.49 -5.06 3.48
C ALA A 29 -6.45 -5.52 4.54
N SER A 30 -5.18 -5.13 4.39
CA SER A 30 -4.16 -5.43 5.39
C SER A 30 -4.13 -4.37 6.49
N GLY A 31 -4.41 -4.81 7.72
CA GLY A 31 -4.19 -4.04 8.94
C GLY A 31 -5.40 -3.24 9.44
N ALA A 32 -5.29 -2.73 10.67
CA ALA A 32 -6.26 -1.79 11.22
C ALA A 32 -6.07 -0.40 10.59
N CYS A 33 -7.17 0.21 10.13
CA CYS A 33 -7.13 1.59 9.64
C CYS A 33 -6.63 2.52 10.76
N LEU A 34 -5.72 3.44 10.43
CA LEU A 34 -5.25 4.40 11.41
C LEU A 34 -6.42 5.32 11.83
N PRO A 35 -6.75 5.44 13.13
CA PRO A 35 -7.82 6.31 13.59
C PRO A 35 -7.59 7.75 13.12
N LYS A 36 -8.66 8.48 12.75
CA LYS A 36 -8.57 9.89 12.31
C LYS A 36 -7.77 10.76 13.29
N LYS A 37 -7.97 10.54 14.59
CA LYS A 37 -7.22 11.23 15.66
C LYS A 37 -5.70 11.04 15.54
N LYS A 38 -5.24 9.81 15.23
CA LYS A 38 -3.82 9.53 15.01
C LYS A 38 -3.29 10.12 13.72
N VAL A 39 -4.08 10.12 12.64
CA VAL A 39 -3.71 10.80 11.38
C VAL A 39 -3.50 12.31 11.63
N LEU A 40 -4.45 12.95 12.30
CA LEU A 40 -4.36 14.38 12.65
C LEU A 40 -3.16 14.66 13.55
N HIS A 41 -2.93 13.81 14.56
CA HIS A 41 -1.76 13.93 15.44
C HIS A 41 -0.46 13.92 14.64
N TYR A 42 -0.27 12.97 13.71
CA TYR A 42 0.95 12.92 12.88
C TYR A 42 1.10 14.12 11.95
N LEU A 43 -0.02 14.64 11.41
CA LEU A 43 0.02 15.83 10.54
C LEU A 43 0.36 17.11 11.31
N LEU A 44 -0.06 17.20 12.57
CA LEU A 44 0.13 18.36 13.43
C LEU A 44 1.34 18.23 14.37
N GLU A 45 2.08 17.13 14.28
CA GLU A 45 3.26 16.87 15.10
C GLU A 45 4.28 18.01 14.93
N GLY A 46 4.71 18.60 16.04
CA GLY A 46 5.58 19.79 16.04
C GLY A 46 4.85 21.15 16.03
N THR A 47 3.50 21.16 15.98
CA THR A 47 2.68 22.37 16.22
C THR A 47 1.92 22.30 17.55
N LEU A 48 1.55 23.46 18.11
CA LEU A 48 0.74 23.55 19.35
C LEU A 48 -0.60 22.79 19.23
N ALA A 49 -1.11 22.62 18.02
CA ALA A 49 -2.33 21.90 17.73
C ALA A 49 -2.22 20.36 17.89
N SER A 50 -1.00 19.80 18.04
CA SER A 50 -0.80 18.37 18.30
C SER A 50 -1.38 17.90 19.64
N HIS A 51 -1.57 18.80 20.59
CA HIS A 51 -2.13 18.53 21.92
C HIS A 51 -3.65 18.72 22.02
N VAL A 52 -4.33 19.13 20.94
CA VAL A 52 -5.79 19.30 20.96
C VAL A 52 -6.44 17.94 20.81
N GLU A 53 -6.90 17.37 21.93
CA GLU A 53 -7.53 16.04 21.98
C GLU A 53 -8.99 16.01 21.49
N ASP A 54 -9.58 17.16 21.17
CA ASP A 54 -11.00 17.25 20.84
C ASP A 54 -11.25 18.19 19.64
N ILE A 55 -11.45 17.57 18.48
CA ILE A 55 -12.18 18.17 17.36
C ILE A 55 -13.39 17.27 17.16
N GLY A 56 -14.46 17.55 17.91
CA GLY A 56 -15.83 17.18 17.57
C GLY A 56 -16.05 15.70 17.31
N ASP A 57 -16.36 15.00 18.39
CA ASP A 57 -16.94 13.68 18.38
C ASP A 57 -18.33 13.70 17.69
N ASP A 58 -18.38 13.31 16.42
CA ASP A 58 -19.59 12.73 15.83
C ASP A 58 -19.27 11.27 15.52
N GLU A 59 -19.45 10.46 16.56
CA GLU A 59 -19.39 9.00 16.54
C GLU A 59 -20.50 8.45 15.65
N LYS A 60 -20.30 8.57 14.35
CA LYS A 60 -20.81 7.59 13.40
C LYS A 60 -19.64 7.13 12.57
N ASP A 61 -18.74 6.42 13.25
CA ASP A 61 -17.83 5.51 12.58
C ASP A 61 -18.69 4.64 11.66
N ALA A 62 -18.60 4.91 10.37
CA ALA A 62 -19.02 4.02 9.31
C ALA A 62 -18.06 2.82 9.32
N ALA A 63 -18.08 2.09 10.43
CA ALA A 63 -17.86 0.67 10.52
C ALA A 63 -19.11 -0.08 10.03
N GLU A 64 -19.86 0.48 9.07
CA GLU A 64 -20.40 -0.38 8.02
C GLU A 64 -19.18 -0.92 7.28
N GLY A 65 -18.65 -2.00 7.85
CA GLY A 65 -17.77 -2.90 7.15
C GLY A 65 -18.45 -3.18 5.82
N SER A 66 -17.93 -2.54 4.77
CA SER A 66 -17.92 -3.19 3.48
C SER A 66 -17.11 -4.44 3.71
N SER A 67 -17.82 -5.49 4.12
CA SER A 67 -17.50 -6.87 3.87
C SER A 67 -17.48 -7.03 2.36
N HIS A 68 -16.52 -6.35 1.73
CA HIS A 68 -16.00 -6.80 0.46
C HIS A 68 -15.22 -8.04 0.85
N SER A 69 -15.97 -9.13 1.01
CA SER A 69 -15.47 -10.48 0.98
C SER A 69 -14.59 -10.50 -0.25
N ILE A 70 -13.27 -10.44 -0.03
CA ILE A 70 -12.30 -10.87 -1.02
C ILE A 70 -12.76 -12.29 -1.30
N SER A 71 -13.47 -12.45 -2.43
CA SER A 71 -13.95 -13.73 -2.91
C SER A 71 -12.84 -14.74 -2.72
N ALA A 72 -13.14 -15.95 -2.28
CA ALA A 72 -12.21 -17.01 -1.86
C ALA A 72 -11.30 -17.54 -3.00
N GLY A 73 -10.74 -16.64 -3.80
CA GLY A 73 -9.96 -16.83 -5.01
C GLY A 73 -9.34 -15.54 -5.59
N SER A 74 -9.60 -14.33 -5.05
CA SER A 74 -8.88 -13.11 -5.48
C SER A 74 -7.58 -12.94 -4.70
N SER A 75 -6.46 -12.73 -5.42
CA SER A 75 -5.17 -12.47 -4.80
C SER A 75 -5.24 -11.21 -3.93
N LYS A 76 -4.81 -11.29 -2.67
CA LYS A 76 -4.71 -10.14 -1.75
C LYS A 76 -3.91 -8.95 -2.32
N TRP A 77 -3.10 -9.19 -3.35
CA TRP A 77 -2.30 -8.20 -4.05
C TRP A 77 -3.10 -7.50 -5.15
N ILE A 78 -3.31 -6.19 -4.98
CA ILE A 78 -3.96 -5.35 -5.98
C ILE A 78 -2.90 -4.65 -6.82
N LYS A 79 -2.97 -4.83 -8.14
CA LYS A 79 -2.07 -4.18 -9.09
C LYS A 79 -2.43 -2.71 -9.23
N VAL A 80 -1.44 -1.83 -9.09
CA VAL A 80 -1.59 -0.39 -9.29
C VAL A 80 -1.43 -0.05 -10.77
N ASN A 81 -2.33 0.78 -11.29
CA ASN A 81 -2.12 1.44 -12.57
C ASN A 81 -1.16 2.63 -12.36
N GLU A 82 0.08 2.49 -12.83
CA GLU A 82 1.13 3.50 -12.65
C GLU A 82 0.83 4.86 -13.32
N LYS A 83 -0.20 4.96 -14.17
CA LYS A 83 -0.66 6.24 -14.74
C LYS A 83 -1.52 7.07 -13.78
N ARG A 84 -1.95 6.49 -12.65
CA ARG A 84 -2.77 7.18 -11.65
C ARG A 84 -1.91 7.95 -10.68
N THR A 85 -2.49 8.99 -10.09
CA THR A 85 -1.84 9.72 -9.01
C THR A 85 -1.85 8.88 -7.73
N LEU A 86 -0.87 9.11 -6.86
CA LEU A 86 -0.84 8.48 -5.54
C LEU A 86 -2.13 8.76 -4.77
N HIS A 87 -2.60 10.00 -4.81
CA HIS A 87 -3.86 10.41 -4.19
C HIS A 87 -5.07 9.57 -4.64
N ASP A 88 -5.17 9.27 -5.95
CA ASP A 88 -6.29 8.48 -6.46
C ASP A 88 -6.21 7.02 -6.02
N VAL A 89 -5.01 6.49 -5.79
CA VAL A 89 -4.80 5.14 -5.28
C VAL A 89 -5.12 5.07 -3.78
N LEU A 90 -4.69 6.07 -3.01
CA LEU A 90 -4.94 6.15 -1.57
C LEU A 90 -6.42 6.35 -1.21
N LYS A 91 -7.22 6.88 -2.14
CA LYS A 91 -8.68 7.06 -1.98
C LYS A 91 -9.49 5.79 -2.22
N GLU A 92 -8.88 4.71 -2.70
CA GLU A 92 -9.63 3.48 -2.99
C GLU A 92 -10.18 2.85 -1.70
N PRO A 93 -11.43 2.38 -1.69
CA PRO A 93 -12.08 1.89 -0.48
C PRO A 93 -11.42 0.63 0.11
N ASN A 94 -10.65 -0.10 -0.69
CA ASN A 94 -9.92 -1.31 -0.32
C ASN A 94 -8.44 -1.05 0.02
N PHE A 95 -7.98 0.20 -0.05
CA PHE A 95 -6.63 0.60 0.36
C PHE A 95 -6.65 1.08 1.82
N ILE A 96 -6.04 0.30 2.72
CA ILE A 96 -5.92 0.65 4.14
C ILE A 96 -4.55 1.28 4.41
N ILE A 97 -4.53 2.53 4.88
CA ILE A 97 -3.30 3.22 5.28
C ILE A 97 -2.92 2.79 6.70
N GLN A 98 -1.92 1.91 6.81
CA GLN A 98 -1.30 1.50 8.08
C GLN A 98 -0.30 2.57 8.59
N GLY A 99 -0.70 3.85 8.62
CA GLY A 99 0.16 4.99 8.92
C GLY A 99 1.05 5.44 7.76
N ILE A 100 1.87 4.56 7.20
CA ILE A 100 2.71 4.84 6.01
C ILE A 100 2.23 3.97 4.85
N PRO A 101 1.87 4.54 3.68
CA PRO A 101 1.52 3.74 2.51
C PRO A 101 2.68 2.86 2.05
N VAL A 102 2.43 1.56 1.94
CA VAL A 102 3.41 0.58 1.46
C VAL A 102 3.00 0.07 0.08
N PHE A 103 3.95 0.10 -0.85
CA PHE A 103 3.81 -0.50 -2.18
C PHE A 103 4.91 -1.51 -2.43
N TYR A 104 4.56 -2.58 -3.14
CA TYR A 104 5.45 -3.66 -3.51
C TYR A 104 5.77 -3.56 -5.00
N VAL A 105 7.05 -3.54 -5.32
CA VAL A 105 7.53 -3.60 -6.70
C VAL A 105 8.00 -5.02 -6.97
N VAL A 106 7.40 -5.67 -7.97
CA VAL A 106 7.70 -7.07 -8.30
C VAL A 106 7.99 -7.17 -9.80
N SER A 107 9.11 -7.79 -10.15
CA SER A 107 9.43 -8.08 -11.55
C SER A 107 8.67 -9.29 -12.05
N LYS A 108 8.01 -9.18 -13.21
CA LYS A 108 7.41 -10.31 -13.95
C LYS A 108 8.43 -11.35 -14.39
N ASN A 109 9.68 -10.95 -14.55
CA ASN A 109 10.75 -11.83 -15.03
C ASN A 109 11.33 -12.69 -13.90
N SER A 110 11.10 -12.31 -12.65
CA SER A 110 11.56 -13.10 -11.50
C SER A 110 10.70 -14.36 -11.32
N GLY A 111 11.34 -15.48 -11.00
CA GLY A 111 10.64 -16.70 -10.56
C GLY A 111 9.78 -16.51 -9.30
N PHE A 112 10.01 -15.42 -8.55
CA PHE A 112 9.18 -15.04 -7.41
C PHE A 112 7.78 -14.54 -7.81
N TYR A 113 7.61 -14.00 -9.02
CA TYR A 113 6.37 -13.35 -9.45
C TYR A 113 5.14 -14.25 -9.29
N GLN A 114 5.26 -15.53 -9.63
CA GLN A 114 4.16 -16.50 -9.53
C GLN A 114 3.80 -16.78 -8.06
N LYS A 115 4.81 -16.92 -7.19
CA LYS A 115 4.60 -17.11 -5.75
C LYS A 115 3.91 -15.89 -5.13
N PHE A 116 4.34 -14.69 -5.52
CA PHE A 116 3.75 -13.42 -5.09
C PHE A 116 2.28 -13.33 -5.53
N LYS A 117 1.99 -13.48 -6.84
CA LYS A 117 0.63 -13.38 -7.40
C LYS A 117 -0.32 -14.43 -6.86
N ALA A 118 0.17 -15.63 -6.52
CA ALA A 118 -0.62 -16.68 -5.88
C ALA A 118 -0.97 -16.37 -4.41
N GLY A 119 -0.45 -15.29 -3.83
CA GLY A 119 -0.66 -14.95 -2.42
C GLY A 119 0.12 -15.84 -1.45
N LEU A 120 1.08 -16.64 -1.95
CA LEU A 120 1.88 -17.59 -1.17
C LEU A 120 3.07 -16.95 -0.46
N TRP A 121 3.16 -15.63 -0.50
CA TRP A 121 4.18 -14.84 0.17
C TRP A 121 3.53 -13.75 1.01
N ALA A 122 4.10 -13.51 2.19
CA ALA A 122 3.77 -12.40 3.05
C ALA A 122 5.07 -11.71 3.51
N PRO A 123 5.06 -10.38 3.66
CA PRO A 123 6.17 -9.67 4.29
C PRO A 123 6.37 -10.19 5.72
N LEU A 124 7.62 -10.25 6.18
CA LEU A 124 7.92 -10.58 7.58
C LEU A 124 7.47 -9.41 8.46
N SER A 125 6.67 -9.71 9.48
CA SER A 125 6.18 -8.78 10.52
C SER A 125 7.23 -8.58 11.61
#